data_AF-A0AAN0M497-F1
#
_entry.id   AF-A0AAN0M497-F1
#
_cell.length_a   1.000
_cell.length_b   1.000
_cell.length_c   1.000
_cell.angle_alpha   90.00
_cell.angle_beta   90.00
_cell.angle_gamma   90.00
#
_symmetry.space_group_name_H-M   'P 1'
#
loop_
_entity.id
_entity.type
_entity.pdbx_description
1 polymer ?
#
loop_
_entity_poly.entity_id
_entity_poly.type
_entity_poly.pdbx_seq_one_letter_code
_entity_poly.pdbx_strand_id
1 'polypeptide(L)'
;MKSLFQHFLKDERGTASIEIVLVFPVFFGFFLMTYEAGVYSARQVMLEHGVDVTVREVRIGVITNPDRDNLRARICDAARILPDCIRQLEIELVQRDPRIGWVPLDADVRCVDRGIWTRHTAAQLIRQATMN
;
A
#
# COMPACT_ATOMS: atom_id res chain seq x y z
N MET A 1 -48.94 16.80 5.48
CA MET A 1 -47.70 16.52 4.70
C MET A 1 -47.87 16.54 3.18
N LYS A 2 -48.93 15.97 2.57
CA LYS A 2 -49.10 15.92 1.11
C LYS A 2 -49.14 17.30 0.40
N SER A 3 -49.72 18.32 1.03
CA SER A 3 -49.82 19.68 0.46
C SER A 3 -48.48 20.39 0.32
N LEU A 4 -47.53 20.13 1.22
CA LEU A 4 -46.23 20.80 1.24
C LEU A 4 -45.34 20.31 0.08
N PHE A 5 -45.42 19.02 -0.25
CA PHE A 5 -44.75 18.41 -1.40
C PHE A 5 -45.30 18.91 -2.74
N GLN A 6 -46.62 19.12 -2.85
CA GLN A 6 -47.22 19.66 -4.08
C GLN A 6 -46.86 21.13 -4.32
N HIS A 7 -46.69 21.93 -3.25
CA HIS A 7 -46.24 23.31 -3.39
C HIS A 7 -44.76 23.37 -3.81
N PHE A 8 -43.92 22.50 -3.26
CA PHE A 8 -42.51 22.39 -3.62
C PHE A 8 -42.29 21.94 -5.08
N LEU A 9 -43.09 20.99 -5.57
CA LEU A 9 -43.06 20.54 -6.97
C LEU A 9 -43.51 21.61 -8.00
N LYS A 10 -44.16 22.69 -7.54
CA LYS A 10 -44.63 23.80 -8.38
C LYS A 10 -43.73 25.04 -8.27
N ASP A 11 -42.69 25.01 -7.44
CA ASP A 11 -41.83 26.17 -7.21
C ASP A 11 -40.67 26.19 -8.23
N GLU A 12 -40.58 27.26 -9.04
CA GLU A 12 -39.54 27.44 -10.06
C GLU A 12 -38.36 28.30 -9.57
N ARG A 13 -38.37 28.75 -8.30
CA ARG A 13 -37.36 29.66 -7.73
C ARG A 13 -35.93 29.10 -7.66
N GLY A 14 -35.69 27.86 -8.10
CA GLY A 14 -34.39 27.19 -8.08
C GLY A 14 -33.78 26.84 -9.45
N THR A 15 -34.36 27.32 -10.57
CA THR A 15 -33.91 26.92 -11.92
C THR A 15 -32.44 27.19 -12.20
N ALA A 16 -31.86 28.25 -11.62
CA ALA A 16 -30.45 28.59 -11.80
C ALA A 16 -29.49 27.65 -11.02
N SER A 17 -29.98 26.96 -9.99
CA SER A 17 -29.17 26.08 -9.14
C SER A 17 -29.09 24.65 -9.68
N ILE A 18 -30.06 24.24 -10.52
CA ILE A 18 -30.16 22.88 -11.05
C ILE A 18 -28.93 22.53 -11.91
N GLU A 19 -28.43 23.49 -12.70
CA GLU A 19 -27.24 23.29 -13.53
C GLU A 19 -26.01 22.96 -12.69
N ILE A 20 -25.78 23.71 -11.60
CA ILE A 20 -24.67 23.46 -10.67
C ILE A 20 -24.83 22.09 -10.02
N VAL A 21 -26.04 21.74 -9.54
CA VAL A 21 -26.28 20.45 -8.85
C VAL A 21 -26.02 19.24 -9.76
N LEU A 22 -26.20 19.37 -11.07
CA LEU A 22 -25.93 18.30 -12.03
C LEU A 22 -24.46 18.24 -12.45
N VAL A 23 -23.85 19.38 -12.79
CA VAL A 23 -22.49 19.43 -13.35
C VAL A 23 -21.43 19.28 -12.26
N PHE A 24 -21.63 19.91 -11.10
CA PHE A 24 -20.67 19.90 -10.01
C PHE A 24 -20.27 18.50 -9.52
N PRO A 25 -21.20 17.57 -9.17
CA PRO A 25 -20.79 16.26 -8.65
C PRO A 25 -20.05 15.42 -9.69
N VAL A 26 -20.37 15.58 -10.98
CA VAL A 26 -19.67 14.88 -12.06
C VAL A 26 -18.23 15.39 -12.18
N PHE A 27 -18.05 16.71 -12.25
CA PHE A 27 -16.72 17.32 -12.33
C PHE A 27 -15.88 17.03 -11.09
N PHE A 28 -16.47 17.19 -9.90
CA PHE A 28 -15.78 16.94 -8.63
C PHE A 28 -15.48 15.45 -8.42
N GLY A 29 -16.31 14.55 -8.95
CA GLY A 29 -16.04 13.11 -8.99
C GLY A 29 -14.74 12.79 -9.73
N PHE A 30 -14.56 13.32 -10.94
CA PHE A 30 -13.32 13.16 -11.69
C PHE A 30 -12.10 13.77 -10.98
N PHE A 31 -12.30 14.93 -10.35
CA PHE A 31 -11.26 15.56 -9.55
C PHE A 31 -10.80 14.65 -8.39
N LEU A 32 -11.75 14.10 -7.62
CA LEU A 32 -11.44 13.21 -6.48
C LEU A 32 -10.78 11.90 -6.94
N MET A 33 -11.21 11.33 -8.05
CA MET A 33 -10.56 10.14 -8.64
C MET A 33 -9.09 10.42 -8.96
N THR A 34 -8.82 11.57 -9.59
CA THR A 34 -7.45 11.97 -9.95
C THR A 34 -6.61 12.25 -8.71
N TYR A 35 -7.20 12.90 -7.71
CA TYR A 35 -6.55 13.17 -6.43
C TYR A 35 -6.14 11.87 -5.73
N GLU A 36 -7.05 10.92 -5.62
CA GLU A 36 -6.78 9.62 -5.00
C GLU A 36 -5.67 8.87 -5.74
N ALA A 37 -5.76 8.77 -7.06
CA ALA A 37 -4.71 8.17 -7.88
C ALA A 37 -3.36 8.88 -7.72
N GLY A 38 -3.36 10.21 -7.64
CA GLY A 38 -2.16 11.01 -7.42
C GLY A 38 -1.49 10.73 -6.08
N VAL A 39 -2.29 10.62 -5.00
CA VAL A 39 -1.77 10.28 -3.66
C VAL A 39 -1.16 8.87 -3.64
N TYR A 40 -1.79 7.89 -4.29
CA TYR A 40 -1.23 6.54 -4.39
C TYR A 40 0.11 6.52 -5.16
N SER A 41 0.16 7.19 -6.31
CA SER A 41 1.38 7.29 -7.11
C SER A 41 2.52 7.97 -6.33
N ALA A 42 2.23 9.09 -5.65
CA ALA A 42 3.22 9.79 -4.84
C ALA A 42 3.79 8.91 -3.71
N ARG A 43 2.95 8.09 -3.07
CA ARG A 43 3.40 7.12 -2.07
C ARG A 43 4.30 6.05 -2.67
N GLN A 44 3.97 5.53 -3.85
CA GLN A 44 4.79 4.52 -4.52
C GLN A 44 6.17 5.06 -4.88
N VAL A 45 6.24 6.24 -5.49
CA VAL A 45 7.53 6.87 -5.87
C VAL A 45 8.40 7.13 -4.65
N MET A 46 7.81 7.60 -3.55
CA MET A 46 8.56 7.82 -2.30
C MET A 46 9.06 6.52 -1.66
N LEU A 47 8.31 5.42 -1.77
CA LEU A 47 8.77 4.11 -1.33
C LEU A 47 9.96 3.62 -2.17
N GLU A 48 9.85 3.71 -3.49
CA GLU A 48 10.94 3.35 -4.42
C GLU A 48 12.21 4.15 -4.11
N HIS A 49 12.09 5.46 -3.94
CA HIS A 49 13.19 6.32 -3.52
C HIS A 49 13.79 5.94 -2.16
N GLY A 50 12.95 5.64 -1.16
CA GLY A 50 13.42 5.22 0.16
C GLY A 50 14.19 3.90 0.14
N VAL A 51 13.79 2.96 -0.72
CA VAL A 51 14.51 1.71 -0.97
C VAL A 51 15.86 2.00 -1.64
N ASP A 52 15.90 2.83 -2.68
CA ASP A 52 17.13 3.16 -3.41
C ASP A 52 18.19 3.83 -2.53
N VAL A 53 17.77 4.77 -1.69
CA VAL A 53 18.67 5.41 -0.70
C VAL A 53 19.23 4.36 0.27
N THR A 54 18.37 3.49 0.80
CA THR A 54 18.78 2.47 1.78
C THR A 54 19.70 1.42 1.16
N VAL A 55 19.41 0.93 -0.05
CA VAL A 55 20.27 -0.01 -0.78
C VAL A 55 21.63 0.60 -1.07
N ARG A 56 21.69 1.90 -1.38
CA ARG A 56 22.96 2.61 -1.55
C ARG A 56 23.77 2.60 -0.26
N GLU A 57 23.17 2.90 0.89
CA GLU A 57 23.85 2.87 2.20
C GLU A 57 24.42 1.49 2.53
N VAL A 58 23.69 0.42 2.20
CA VAL A 58 24.19 -0.96 2.32
C VAL A 58 25.39 -1.19 1.41
N ARG A 59 25.34 -0.74 0.15
CA ARG A 59 26.42 -0.93 -0.83
C ARG A 59 27.71 -0.22 -0.45
N ILE A 60 27.62 0.97 0.15
CA ILE A 60 28.79 1.75 0.57
C ILE A 60 29.29 1.40 1.98
N GLY A 61 28.67 0.42 2.64
CA GLY A 61 29.08 -0.05 3.97
C GLY A 61 28.81 0.93 5.11
N VAL A 62 27.90 1.90 4.91
CA VAL A 62 27.48 2.83 5.99
C VAL A 62 26.74 2.06 7.09
N ILE A 63 26.03 1.00 6.72
CA ILE A 63 25.32 0.11 7.63
C ILE A 63 26.22 -1.10 7.91
N THR A 64 26.83 -1.11 9.10
CA THR A 64 27.76 -2.17 9.54
C THR A 64 27.09 -3.52 9.74
N ASN A 65 25.81 -3.55 10.12
CA ASN A 65 25.00 -4.76 10.20
C ASN A 65 23.62 -4.49 9.58
N PRO A 66 23.35 -4.96 8.34
CA PRO A 66 22.07 -4.76 7.67
C PRO A 66 21.01 -5.71 8.26
N ASP A 67 20.53 -5.37 9.45
CA ASP A 67 19.41 -6.04 10.08
C ASP A 67 18.08 -5.59 9.47
N ARG A 68 17.09 -6.50 9.45
CA ARG A 68 15.77 -6.29 8.87
C ARG A 68 15.05 -5.08 9.49
N ASP A 69 15.06 -4.96 10.80
CA ASP A 69 14.33 -3.87 11.47
C ASP A 69 15.03 -2.53 11.26
N ASN A 70 16.36 -2.52 11.18
CA ASN A 70 17.13 -1.33 10.88
C ASN A 70 16.86 -0.81 9.46
N LEU A 71 16.89 -1.70 8.47
CA LEU A 71 16.62 -1.36 7.08
C LEU A 71 15.17 -0.89 6.89
N ARG A 72 14.20 -1.54 7.55
CA ARG A 72 12.80 -1.11 7.54
C ARG A 72 12.67 0.31 8.10
N ALA A 73 13.32 0.61 9.22
CA ALA A 73 13.28 1.94 9.83
C ALA A 73 13.87 3.02 8.91
N ARG A 74 14.99 2.74 8.23
CA ARG A 74 15.61 3.68 7.28
C ARG A 74 14.76 3.97 6.06
N ILE A 75 14.18 2.92 5.46
CA ILE A 75 13.25 3.08 4.34
C ILE A 75 12.05 3.94 4.76
N CYS A 76 11.47 3.66 5.93
CA CYS A 76 10.34 4.43 6.43
C CYS A 76 10.69 5.87 6.80
N ASP A 77 11.92 6.16 7.24
CA ASP A 77 12.38 7.54 7.47
C ASP A 77 12.57 8.32 6.17
N ALA A 78 13.02 7.66 5.11
CA ALA A 78 13.10 8.27 3.77
C ALA A 78 11.72 8.43 3.11
N ALA A 79 10.77 7.51 3.39
CA ALA A 79 9.45 7.45 2.80
C ALA A 79 8.33 7.91 3.78
N ARG A 80 8.50 9.07 4.43
CA ARG A 80 7.58 9.57 5.48
C ARG A 80 6.12 9.78 5.06
N ILE A 81 5.85 9.81 3.76
CA ILE A 81 4.47 9.94 3.22
C ILE A 81 3.64 8.66 3.41
N LEU A 82 4.29 7.51 3.66
CA LEU A 82 3.60 6.24 3.87
C LEU A 82 2.96 6.18 5.27
N PRO A 83 1.63 6.02 5.37
CA PRO A 83 0.99 5.75 6.65
C PRO A 83 1.42 4.35 7.15
N ASP A 84 1.68 4.22 8.46
CA ASP A 84 1.96 2.91 9.10
C ASP A 84 3.07 2.07 8.45
N CYS A 85 4.06 2.73 7.83
CA CYS A 85 5.14 2.07 7.07
C CYS A 85 5.80 0.91 7.85
N ILE A 86 6.13 1.11 9.14
CA ILE A 86 6.81 0.10 9.98
C ILE A 86 5.99 -1.18 10.13
N ARG A 87 4.66 -1.10 10.15
CA ARG A 87 3.78 -2.27 10.31
C ARG A 87 3.43 -2.92 8.98
N GLN A 88 3.58 -2.20 7.87
CA GLN A 88 3.13 -2.65 6.55
C GLN A 88 4.28 -3.09 5.63
N LEU A 89 5.50 -2.64 5.88
CA LEU A 89 6.67 -2.95 5.06
C LEU A 89 7.38 -4.22 5.54
N GLU A 90 7.47 -5.23 4.67
CA GLU A 90 8.34 -6.40 4.88
C GLU A 90 9.46 -6.38 3.85
N ILE A 91 10.67 -6.68 4.29
CA ILE A 91 11.85 -6.68 3.44
C ILE A 91 12.68 -7.93 3.68
N GLU A 92 13.19 -8.49 2.59
CA GLU A 92 14.11 -9.62 2.61
C GLU A 92 15.37 -9.25 1.84
N LEU A 93 16.53 -9.42 2.49
CA LEU A 93 17.83 -9.17 1.90
C LEU A 93 18.56 -10.50 1.77
N VAL A 94 18.80 -10.92 0.53
CA VAL A 94 19.53 -12.17 0.23
C VAL A 94 20.92 -11.82 -0.25
N GLN A 95 21.94 -12.24 0.49
CA GLN A 95 23.33 -12.14 0.03
C GLN A 95 23.62 -13.24 -0.99
N ARG A 96 24.25 -12.88 -2.10
CA ARG A 96 24.65 -13.81 -3.16
C ARG A 96 26.12 -13.61 -3.49
N ASP A 97 26.84 -14.73 -3.61
CA ASP A 97 28.21 -14.72 -4.12
C ASP A 97 28.16 -14.79 -5.66
N PRO A 98 28.68 -13.78 -6.38
CA PRO A 98 28.69 -13.78 -7.85
C PRO A 98 29.63 -14.84 -8.46
N ARG A 99 30.47 -15.53 -7.66
CA ARG A 99 31.45 -16.52 -8.15
C ARG A 99 30.90 -17.93 -8.23
N ILE A 100 29.82 -18.24 -7.52
CA ILE A 100 29.33 -19.61 -7.30
C ILE A 100 28.06 -19.86 -8.11
N GLY A 101 28.10 -19.61 -9.43
CA GLY A 101 26.98 -19.89 -10.35
C GLY A 101 25.64 -19.28 -9.93
N TRP A 102 24.57 -19.66 -10.62
CA TRP A 102 23.21 -19.23 -10.25
C TRP A 102 22.59 -20.23 -9.28
N VAL A 103 22.12 -19.75 -8.12
CA VAL A 103 21.36 -20.54 -7.13
C VAL A 103 19.96 -19.95 -7.03
N PRO A 104 18.88 -20.77 -7.13
CA PRO A 104 17.51 -20.27 -7.01
C PRO A 104 17.27 -19.64 -5.63
N LEU A 105 16.35 -18.67 -5.58
CA LEU A 105 15.85 -18.13 -4.31
C LEU A 105 14.97 -19.16 -3.63
N ASP A 106 14.89 -19.08 -2.30
CA ASP A 106 13.95 -19.88 -1.54
C ASP A 106 12.53 -19.56 -2.00
N ALA A 107 11.66 -20.57 -2.03
CA ALA A 107 10.28 -20.40 -2.42
C ALA A 107 9.41 -19.86 -1.27
N ASP A 108 9.90 -19.95 -0.03
CA ASP A 108 9.22 -19.45 1.16
C ASP A 108 9.62 -17.99 1.43
N VAL A 109 8.70 -17.06 1.19
CA VAL A 109 8.91 -15.61 1.38
C VAL A 109 8.28 -15.18 2.68
N ARG A 110 9.01 -14.37 3.48
CA ARG A 110 8.43 -13.78 4.69
C ARG A 110 7.47 -12.65 4.31
N CYS A 111 6.20 -12.80 4.71
CA CYS A 111 5.15 -11.81 4.47
C CYS A 111 4.68 -11.18 5.80
N VAL A 112 4.31 -9.89 5.76
CA VAL A 112 3.54 -9.26 6.84
C VAL A 112 2.12 -9.81 6.81
N ASP A 113 1.64 -10.32 7.94
CA ASP A 113 0.25 -10.75 8.10
C ASP A 113 -0.67 -9.53 8.15
N ARG A 114 -1.54 -9.39 7.13
CA ARG A 114 -2.49 -8.26 6.99
C ARG A 114 -3.94 -8.70 7.21
N GLY A 115 -4.22 -9.91 7.71
CA GLY A 115 -5.59 -10.34 7.89
C GLY A 115 -5.81 -11.66 8.61
N ILE A 116 -7.02 -11.76 9.18
CA ILE A 116 -7.62 -12.80 10.02
C ILE A 116 -7.70 -14.22 9.38
N TRP A 117 -7.03 -14.45 8.24
CA TRP A 117 -7.09 -15.68 7.44
C TRP A 117 -5.75 -16.40 7.29
N THR A 118 -4.79 -16.19 8.20
CA THR A 118 -3.58 -17.01 8.29
C THR A 118 -3.80 -18.26 9.15
N ARG A 119 -4.80 -19.08 8.81
CA ARG A 119 -4.79 -20.51 9.19
C ARG A 119 -4.12 -21.32 8.09
N HIS A 120 -2.84 -21.04 7.83
CA HIS A 120 -1.95 -21.97 7.14
C HIS A 120 -1.55 -23.15 8.06
N THR A 121 -2.49 -23.71 8.82
CA THR A 121 -2.33 -25.00 9.52
C THR A 121 -2.58 -26.19 8.59
N ALA A 122 -3.15 -25.99 7.40
CA ALA A 122 -3.44 -27.10 6.47
C ALA A 122 -2.17 -27.73 5.87
N ALA A 123 -1.11 -26.96 5.63
CA ALA A 123 0.16 -27.51 5.13
C ALA A 123 0.97 -28.23 6.24
N GLN A 124 0.75 -27.88 7.50
CA GLN A 124 1.41 -28.51 8.67
C GLN A 124 0.72 -29.81 9.12
N LEU A 125 -0.62 -29.91 9.01
CA LEU A 125 -1.36 -31.11 9.41
C LEU A 125 -1.15 -32.30 8.45
N ILE A 126 -0.96 -32.07 7.14
CA ILE A 126 -0.70 -33.16 6.19
C ILE A 126 0.69 -33.78 6.44
N ARG A 127 1.70 -32.99 6.82
CA ARG A 127 3.04 -33.52 7.18
C ARG A 127 3.06 -34.30 8.50
N GLN A 128 2.16 -33.98 9.45
CA GLN A 128 2.03 -34.74 10.70
C GLN A 128 1.25 -36.06 10.52
N ALA A 129 0.29 -36.12 9.59
CA ALA A 129 -0.47 -37.34 9.31
C ALA A 129 0.28 -38.39 8.46
N THR A 130 1.36 -38.00 7.77
CA THR A 130 2.22 -38.94 7.00
C THR A 130 3.41 -39.48 7.79
N MET A 131 3.56 -39.11 9.07
CA MET A 131 4.62 -39.60 9.97
C MET A 131 4.05 -40.38 11.17
N ASN A 132 2.94 -41.10 10.98
CA ASN A 132 2.51 -42.16 11.89
C ASN A 132 1.94 -43.33 11.08
#